data_AF-A0A4Q9XNQ5-F1
#
_entry.id   AF-A0A4Q9XNQ5-F1
#
_cell.length_a   1.000
_cell.length_b   1.000
_cell.length_c   1.000
_cell.angle_alpha   90.00
_cell.angle_beta   90.00
_cell.angle_gamma   90.00
#
_symmetry.space_group_name_H-M   'P 1'
#
loop_
_entity.id
_entity.type
_entity.pdbx_description
1 polymer ?
#
loop_
_entity_poly.entity_id
_entity_poly.type
_entity_poly.pdbx_seq_one_letter_code
_entity_poly.pdbx_strand_id
1 'polypeptide(L)'
;MSKVDAEVDYLKSTGRLSVTLGSFIALYRLDKSSVLPDNAWFTALGIGLLMYLIYEVVKNLKLVGKIKAKAFWLGTFEDEFSQHVYDLANRVGLGILGFVILAFAMLDDLSWLIPQGMSIAEFCQTLAAIWFLSMGITIVKGMRDTDED
;
A
#
# COMPACT_ATOMS: atom_id res chain seq x y z
N MET A 1 16.24 17.68 13.50
CA MET A 1 15.04 17.23 12.80
C MET A 1 13.86 17.68 13.63
N SER A 2 13.07 18.59 13.09
CA SER A 2 11.84 19.04 13.75
C SER A 2 10.86 17.86 13.83
N LYS A 3 9.85 17.94 14.71
CA LYS A 3 8.82 16.91 14.79
C LYS A 3 8.00 16.84 13.50
N VAL A 4 7.76 17.98 12.86
CA VAL A 4 7.09 18.11 11.56
C VAL A 4 7.90 17.40 10.46
N ASP A 5 9.21 17.62 10.39
CA ASP A 5 10.08 16.92 9.42
C ASP A 5 10.01 15.40 9.60
N ALA A 6 9.91 14.94 10.86
CA ALA A 6 9.80 13.53 11.17
C ALA A 6 8.45 12.91 10.78
N GLU A 7 7.36 13.69 10.89
CA GLU A 7 6.02 13.30 10.44
C GLU A 7 5.95 13.20 8.91
N VAL A 8 6.48 14.19 8.20
CA VAL A 8 6.61 14.21 6.74
C VAL A 8 7.43 13.01 6.25
N ASP A 9 8.60 12.77 6.84
CA ASP A 9 9.45 11.63 6.48
C ASP A 9 8.79 10.28 6.75
N TYR A 10 8.04 10.20 7.85
CA TYR A 10 7.28 9.00 8.21
C TYR A 10 6.17 8.74 7.21
N LEU A 11 5.41 9.77 6.83
CA LEU A 11 4.34 9.65 5.84
C LEU A 11 4.90 9.27 4.47
N LYS A 12 5.98 9.92 4.01
CA LYS A 12 6.68 9.53 2.77
C LYS A 12 7.17 8.08 2.81
N SER A 13 7.77 7.64 3.92
CA SER A 13 8.19 6.24 4.09
C SER A 13 6.99 5.29 4.09
N THR A 14 5.87 5.66 4.71
CA THR A 14 4.64 4.87 4.75
C THR A 14 4.05 4.70 3.34
N GLY A 15 4.02 5.76 2.54
CA GLY A 15 3.62 5.70 1.14
C GLY A 15 4.48 4.75 0.31
N ARG A 16 5.81 4.83 0.45
CA ARG A 16 6.75 3.91 -0.24
C ARG A 16 6.59 2.47 0.21
N LEU A 17 6.38 2.23 1.50
CA LEU A 17 6.05 0.92 2.05
C LEU A 17 4.79 0.34 1.42
N SER A 18 3.74 1.14 1.27
CA SER A 18 2.46 0.67 0.73
C SER A 18 2.62 0.30 -0.73
N VAL A 19 3.26 1.16 -1.52
CA VAL A 19 3.54 0.88 -2.94
C VAL A 19 4.37 -0.40 -3.07
N THR A 20 5.42 -0.55 -2.26
CA THR A 20 6.32 -1.71 -2.33
C THR A 20 5.60 -3.00 -1.93
N LEU A 21 4.84 -2.97 -0.84
CA LEU A 21 4.08 -4.12 -0.36
C LEU A 21 3.01 -4.53 -1.38
N GLY A 22 2.25 -3.58 -1.89
CA GLY A 22 1.24 -3.83 -2.91
C GLY A 22 1.85 -4.37 -4.21
N SER A 23 2.99 -3.83 -4.64
CA SER A 23 3.73 -4.32 -5.81
C SER A 23 4.27 -5.73 -5.61
N PHE A 24 4.79 -6.04 -4.41
CA PHE A 24 5.30 -7.37 -4.08
C PHE A 24 4.19 -8.42 -4.11
N ILE A 25 3.03 -8.12 -3.49
CA ILE A 25 1.88 -9.02 -3.51
C ILE A 25 1.37 -9.21 -4.94
N ALA A 26 1.25 -8.13 -5.72
CA ALA A 26 0.84 -8.20 -7.12
C ALA A 26 1.79 -9.06 -7.96
N LEU A 27 3.10 -8.87 -7.81
CA LEU A 27 4.13 -9.65 -8.49
C LEU A 27 4.05 -11.13 -8.14
N TYR A 28 3.92 -11.44 -6.83
CA TYR A 28 3.77 -12.81 -6.36
C TYR A 28 2.52 -13.50 -6.95
N ARG A 29 1.43 -12.75 -7.15
CA ARG A 29 0.22 -13.26 -7.82
C ARG A 29 0.41 -13.47 -9.32
N LEU A 30 1.10 -12.57 -10.00
CA LEU A 30 1.39 -12.69 -11.43
C LEU A 30 2.34 -13.84 -11.75
N ASP A 31 3.29 -14.11 -10.87
CA ASP A 31 4.20 -15.26 -10.96
C ASP A 31 3.43 -16.59 -10.82
N LYS A 32 2.52 -16.66 -9.83
CA LYS A 32 1.67 -17.82 -9.57
C LYS A 32 0.62 -18.11 -10.64
N SER A 33 0.19 -17.11 -11.42
CA SER A 33 -0.88 -17.27 -12.41
C SER A 33 -0.41 -17.85 -13.75
N SER A 34 0.87 -18.20 -13.89
CA SER A 34 1.48 -18.71 -15.13
C SER A 34 1.34 -17.76 -16.34
N VAL A 35 0.92 -16.50 -16.10
CA VAL A 35 0.79 -15.45 -17.12
C VAL A 35 2.17 -14.95 -17.54
N LEU A 36 3.15 -15.06 -16.65
CA LEU A 36 4.52 -14.65 -16.89
C LEU A 36 5.37 -15.88 -17.25
N PRO A 37 6.19 -15.81 -18.31
CA PRO A 37 7.17 -16.86 -18.60
C PRO A 37 8.16 -16.95 -17.44
N ASP A 38 8.53 -18.18 -17.10
CA ASP A 38 9.49 -18.49 -16.03
C ASP A 38 10.82 -17.78 -16.35
N ASN A 39 11.05 -16.64 -15.68
CA ASN A 39 12.08 -15.71 -16.07
C ASN A 39 12.78 -15.19 -14.81
N ALA A 40 14.10 -15.43 -14.74
CA ALA A 40 14.96 -15.01 -13.65
C ALA A 40 14.84 -13.52 -13.30
N TRP A 41 14.44 -12.66 -14.24
CA TRP A 41 14.17 -11.25 -14.01
C TRP A 41 13.01 -11.02 -13.02
N PHE A 42 11.95 -11.83 -13.03
CA PHE A 42 10.82 -11.69 -12.09
C PHE A 42 11.21 -12.10 -10.66
N THR A 43 11.97 -13.18 -10.54
CA THR A 43 12.52 -13.61 -9.24
C THR A 43 13.46 -12.53 -8.68
N ALA A 44 14.34 -11.96 -9.51
CA ALA A 44 15.23 -10.88 -9.10
C ALA A 44 14.46 -9.62 -8.66
N LEU A 45 13.39 -9.26 -9.38
CA LEU A 45 12.52 -8.13 -9.03
C LEU A 45 11.79 -8.38 -7.70
N GLY A 46 11.29 -9.59 -7.47
CA GLY A 46 10.66 -9.98 -6.20
C GLY A 46 11.62 -9.88 -5.02
N ILE A 47 12.86 -10.34 -5.19
CA ILE A 47 13.92 -10.22 -4.16
C ILE A 47 14.27 -8.75 -3.92
N GLY A 48 14.39 -7.95 -4.98
CA GLY A 48 14.64 -6.51 -4.89
C GLY A 48 13.54 -5.78 -4.10
N LEU A 49 12.28 -6.05 -4.40
CA LEU A 49 11.13 -5.51 -3.67
C LEU A 49 11.14 -5.95 -2.20
N LEU A 50 11.49 -7.21 -1.91
CA LEU A 50 11.57 -7.71 -0.54
C LEU A 50 12.67 -6.99 0.26
N MET A 51 13.86 -6.82 -0.32
CA MET A 51 14.95 -6.07 0.33
C MET A 51 14.56 -4.62 0.57
N TYR A 52 13.92 -3.98 -0.41
CA TYR A 52 13.44 -2.61 -0.27
C TYR A 52 12.35 -2.47 0.79
N LEU A 53 11.45 -3.46 0.88
CA LEU A 53 10.43 -3.52 1.92
C LEU A 53 11.06 -3.61 3.31
N ILE A 54 12.06 -4.48 3.50
CA ILE A 54 12.80 -4.60 4.77
C ILE A 54 13.45 -3.26 5.12
N TYR A 55 14.12 -2.62 4.16
CA TYR A 55 14.73 -1.31 4.37
C TYR A 55 13.71 -0.26 4.84
N GLU A 56 12.58 -0.13 4.15
CA GLU A 56 11.57 0.85 4.52
C GLU A 56 10.90 0.49 5.85
N VAL A 57 10.63 -0.78 6.17
CA VAL A 57 10.11 -1.18 7.51
C VAL A 57 11.06 -0.71 8.61
N VAL A 58 12.36 -0.98 8.46
CA VAL A 58 13.38 -0.58 9.46
C VAL A 58 13.44 0.94 9.58
N LYS A 59 13.38 1.67 8.46
CA LYS A 59 13.34 3.14 8.45
C LYS A 59 12.09 3.65 9.17
N ASN A 60 10.94 3.06 8.89
CA ASN A 60 9.65 3.47 9.43
C ASN A 60 9.58 3.22 10.94
N LEU A 61 10.04 2.07 11.43
CA LEU A 61 10.16 1.76 12.86
C LEU A 61 11.04 2.78 13.62
N LYS A 62 12.16 3.22 13.02
CA LYS A 62 13.01 4.27 13.60
C LYS A 62 12.29 5.62 13.68
N LEU A 63 11.38 5.90 12.76
CA LEU A 63 10.60 7.13 12.71
C LEU A 63 9.42 7.09 13.71
N VAL A 64 8.70 5.96 13.82
CA VAL A 64 7.63 5.77 14.84
C VAL A 64 8.13 6.14 16.23
N GLY A 65 9.33 5.68 16.59
CA GLY A 65 9.94 5.97 17.89
C GLY A 65 10.16 7.47 18.17
N LYS A 66 10.18 8.32 17.14
CA LYS A 66 10.37 9.77 17.26
C LYS A 66 9.05 10.56 17.31
N ILE A 67 8.02 10.09 16.62
CA ILE A 67 6.74 10.81 16.48
C ILE A 67 5.63 10.33 17.44
N LYS A 68 5.89 9.30 18.27
CA LYS A 68 4.88 8.68 19.16
C LYS A 68 3.57 8.31 18.42
N ALA A 69 3.66 7.98 17.13
CA ALA A 69 2.51 7.57 16.34
C ALA A 69 1.91 6.30 16.96
N LYS A 70 0.60 6.31 17.20
CA LYS A 70 -0.08 5.25 17.96
C LYS A 70 -0.27 3.95 17.17
N ALA A 71 -0.14 3.97 15.85
CA ALA A 71 -0.20 2.77 15.04
C ALA A 71 0.42 2.98 13.64
N PHE A 72 1.07 1.93 13.14
CA PHE A 72 1.49 1.79 11.75
C PHE A 72 0.24 1.67 10.88
N TRP A 73 0.10 2.49 9.82
CA TRP A 73 -1.10 2.65 8.97
C TRP A 73 -2.37 3.25 9.60
N LEU A 74 -2.36 3.58 10.89
CA LEU A 74 -3.46 4.21 11.61
C LEU A 74 -2.92 5.41 12.41
N GLY A 75 -2.11 6.22 11.72
CA GLY A 75 -1.47 7.40 12.27
C GLY A 75 -2.44 8.57 12.41
N THR A 76 -2.16 9.44 13.38
CA THR A 76 -2.69 10.80 13.46
C THR A 76 -1.47 11.72 13.44
N PHE A 77 -1.45 12.67 12.52
CA PHE A 77 -0.38 13.63 12.34
C PHE A 77 -0.78 14.96 13.00
N GLU A 78 0.19 15.66 13.60
CA GLU A 78 -0.04 17.01 14.12
C GLU A 78 0.05 18.04 13.01
N ASP A 79 0.88 17.79 12.00
CA ASP A 79 0.93 18.58 10.78
C ASP A 79 -0.36 18.42 9.95
N GLU A 80 -1.03 19.54 9.69
CA GLU A 80 -2.33 19.59 9.01
C GLU A 80 -2.23 19.08 7.56
N PHE A 81 -1.13 19.38 6.88
CA PHE A 81 -0.88 18.91 5.52
C PHE A 81 -0.68 17.39 5.48
N SER A 82 0.19 16.86 6.33
CA SER A 82 0.44 15.42 6.45
C SER A 82 -0.83 14.67 6.82
N GLN A 83 -1.64 15.22 7.74
CA GLN A 83 -2.94 14.66 8.10
C GLN A 83 -3.91 14.68 6.90
N HIS A 84 -3.98 15.76 6.13
CA HIS A 84 -4.83 15.86 4.95
C HIS A 84 -4.48 14.82 3.88
N VAL A 85 -3.19 14.70 3.53
CA VAL A 85 -2.71 13.72 2.54
C VAL A 85 -3.02 12.29 3.00
N TYR A 86 -2.80 12.01 4.28
CA TYR A 86 -3.07 10.72 4.87
C TYR A 86 -4.58 10.37 4.88
N ASP A 87 -5.44 11.33 5.23
CA ASP A 87 -6.89 11.13 5.21
C ASP A 87 -7.41 10.92 3.79
N LEU A 88 -6.87 11.64 2.81
CA LEU A 88 -7.18 11.42 1.39
C LEU A 88 -6.79 10.00 0.96
N ALA A 89 -5.58 9.55 1.31
CA ALA A 89 -5.11 8.20 0.99
C ALA A 89 -5.99 7.11 1.63
N ASN A 90 -6.41 7.30 2.88
CA ASN A 90 -7.34 6.40 3.55
C ASN A 90 -8.72 6.38 2.88
N ARG A 91 -9.26 7.53 2.50
CA ARG A 91 -10.55 7.62 1.79
C ARG A 91 -10.50 6.88 0.46
N VAL A 92 -9.44 7.05 -0.32
CA VAL A 92 -9.26 6.35 -1.60
C VAL A 92 -9.13 4.84 -1.37
N GLY A 93 -8.24 4.42 -0.47
CA GLY A 93 -8.02 3.01 -0.18
C GLY A 93 -9.27 2.31 0.35
N LEU A 94 -9.87 2.84 1.42
CA LEU A 94 -11.09 2.30 2.01
C LEU A 94 -12.29 2.40 1.06
N GLY A 95 -12.35 3.42 0.21
CA GLY A 95 -13.36 3.54 -0.84
C GLY A 95 -13.32 2.37 -1.81
N ILE A 96 -12.14 1.97 -2.28
CA ILE A 96 -11.98 0.81 -3.16
C ILE A 96 -12.41 -0.48 -2.46
N LEU A 97 -11.99 -0.69 -1.21
CA LEU A 97 -12.42 -1.87 -0.43
C LEU A 97 -13.94 -1.87 -0.20
N GLY A 98 -14.52 -0.71 0.10
CA GLY A 98 -15.96 -0.54 0.32
C GLY A 98 -16.78 -0.83 -0.93
N PHE A 99 -16.34 -0.37 -2.11
CA PHE A 99 -16.98 -0.69 -3.38
C PHE A 99 -16.96 -2.20 -3.67
N VAL A 100 -15.85 -2.87 -3.36
CA VAL A 100 -15.75 -4.31 -3.52
C VAL A 100 -16.72 -5.03 -2.58
N ILE A 101 -16.74 -4.67 -1.29
CA ILE A 101 -17.67 -5.25 -0.31
C ILE A 101 -19.14 -5.02 -0.71
N LEU A 102 -19.48 -3.83 -1.22
CA LEU A 102 -20.81 -3.54 -1.74
C LEU A 102 -21.18 -4.43 -2.93
N ALA A 103 -20.25 -4.64 -3.87
CA ALA A 103 -20.47 -5.58 -4.97
C ALA A 103 -20.74 -7.00 -4.45
N PHE A 104 -20.01 -7.45 -3.41
CA PHE A 104 -20.29 -8.72 -2.72
C PHE A 104 -21.66 -8.78 -2.06
N ALA A 105 -22.12 -7.69 -1.47
CA ALA A 105 -23.36 -7.66 -0.73
C ALA A 105 -24.61 -7.55 -1.62
N MET A 106 -24.49 -6.96 -2.81
CA MET A 106 -25.63 -6.67 -3.69
C MET A 106 -25.84 -7.69 -4.81
N LEU A 107 -24.88 -8.57 -5.06
CA LEU A 107 -24.92 -9.51 -6.18
C LEU A 107 -24.88 -10.95 -5.65
N ASP A 108 -25.96 -11.69 -5.87
CA ASP A 108 -26.06 -13.11 -5.52
C ASP A 108 -25.08 -13.99 -6.31
N ASP A 109 -24.62 -13.51 -7.48
CA ASP A 109 -23.59 -14.15 -8.29
C ASP A 109 -22.36 -13.24 -8.43
N LEU A 110 -21.25 -13.71 -7.85
CA LEU A 110 -19.95 -13.02 -7.80
C LEU A 110 -18.88 -13.73 -8.63
N SER A 111 -19.28 -14.71 -9.45
CA SER A 111 -18.37 -15.44 -10.34
C SER A 111 -17.65 -14.54 -11.35
N TRP A 112 -18.18 -13.33 -11.60
CA TRP A 112 -17.52 -12.30 -12.41
C TRP A 112 -16.48 -11.48 -11.62
N LEU A 113 -16.61 -11.40 -10.30
CA LEU A 113 -15.75 -10.60 -9.42
C LEU A 113 -14.57 -11.41 -8.86
N ILE A 114 -14.80 -12.70 -8.57
CA ILE A 114 -13.75 -13.68 -8.30
C ILE A 114 -13.53 -14.44 -9.61
N PRO A 115 -12.42 -14.20 -10.32
CA PRO A 115 -12.12 -14.94 -11.55
C PRO A 115 -12.22 -16.44 -11.32
N GLN A 116 -12.86 -17.17 -12.23
CA GLN A 116 -13.02 -18.62 -12.09
C GLN A 116 -11.66 -19.30 -11.86
N GLY A 117 -11.56 -20.10 -10.79
CA GLY A 117 -10.32 -20.77 -10.38
C GLY A 117 -9.48 -20.01 -9.35
N MET A 118 -9.86 -18.79 -8.95
CA MET A 118 -9.21 -18.07 -7.84
C MET A 118 -9.87 -18.41 -6.50
N SER A 119 -9.07 -18.80 -5.51
CA SER A 119 -9.55 -19.01 -4.13
C SER A 119 -9.82 -17.70 -3.40
N ILE A 120 -10.65 -17.75 -2.34
CA ILE A 120 -10.95 -16.58 -1.50
C ILE A 120 -9.68 -15.92 -0.96
N ALA A 121 -8.68 -16.72 -0.54
CA ALA A 121 -7.41 -16.21 -0.04
C ALA A 121 -6.65 -15.40 -1.10
N GLU A 122 -6.61 -15.88 -2.34
CA GLU A 122 -5.96 -15.20 -3.47
C GLU A 122 -6.70 -13.92 -3.87
N PHE A 123 -8.02 -13.95 -3.80
CA PHE A 123 -8.85 -12.79 -4.00
C PHE A 123 -8.57 -11.71 -2.94
N CYS A 124 -8.54 -12.08 -1.65
CA CYS A 124 -8.18 -11.18 -0.55
C CYS A 124 -6.77 -10.61 -0.70
N GLN A 125 -5.79 -11.41 -1.14
CA GLN A 125 -4.43 -10.93 -1.42
C GLN A 125 -4.42 -9.87 -2.53
N THR A 126 -5.20 -10.10 -3.59
CA THR A 126 -5.32 -9.15 -4.72
C THR A 126 -5.97 -7.83 -4.26
N LEU A 127 -7.03 -7.90 -3.46
CA LEU A 127 -7.63 -6.72 -2.87
C LEU A 127 -6.68 -5.97 -1.94
N ALA A 128 -5.92 -6.69 -1.11
CA ALA A 128 -4.90 -6.08 -0.25
C ALA A 128 -3.84 -5.37 -1.09
N ALA A 129 -3.39 -5.98 -2.20
CA ALA A 129 -2.43 -5.36 -3.10
C ALA A 129 -2.95 -4.04 -3.69
N ILE A 130 -4.21 -4.04 -4.18
CA ILE A 130 -4.87 -2.85 -4.72
C ILE A 130 -5.04 -1.78 -3.64
N TRP A 131 -5.45 -2.17 -2.44
CA TRP A 131 -5.59 -1.26 -1.31
C TRP A 131 -4.26 -0.60 -0.95
N PHE A 132 -3.20 -1.38 -0.77
CA PHE A 132 -1.87 -0.85 -0.49
C PHE A 132 -1.35 0.04 -1.62
N LEU A 133 -1.50 -0.36 -2.89
CA LEU A 133 -1.09 0.47 -4.03
C LEU A 133 -1.84 1.80 -4.06
N SER A 134 -3.15 1.79 -3.90
CA SER A 134 -3.97 3.00 -3.96
C SER A 134 -3.64 3.97 -2.84
N MET A 135 -3.49 3.48 -1.61
CA MET A 135 -3.06 4.29 -0.48
C MET A 135 -1.65 4.85 -0.69
N GLY A 136 -0.70 3.99 -1.06
CA GLY A 136 0.71 4.37 -1.23
C GLY A 136 0.94 5.35 -2.36
N ILE A 137 0.30 5.17 -3.51
CA ILE A 137 0.40 6.10 -4.66
C ILE A 137 -0.17 7.46 -4.27
N THR A 138 -1.29 7.49 -3.54
CA THR A 138 -1.91 8.75 -3.11
C THR A 138 -0.98 9.52 -2.17
N ILE A 139 -0.35 8.84 -1.22
CA ILE A 139 0.64 9.45 -0.32
C ILE A 139 1.86 9.94 -1.11
N VAL A 140 2.44 9.09 -1.97
CA VAL A 140 3.66 9.45 -2.73
C VAL A 140 3.40 10.66 -3.64
N LYS A 141 2.22 10.75 -4.26
CA LYS A 141 1.84 11.92 -5.07
C LYS A 141 1.59 13.15 -4.21
N GLY A 142 0.76 13.04 -3.18
CA GLY A 142 0.45 14.18 -2.30
C GLY A 142 1.68 14.77 -1.63
N MET A 143 2.69 13.94 -1.31
CA MET A 143 3.94 14.40 -0.71
C MET A 143 5.00 14.86 -1.72
N ARG A 144 4.77 14.72 -3.03
CA ARG A 144 5.69 15.22 -4.06
C ARG A 144 5.46 16.71 -4.33
N ASP A 145 4.21 17.16 -4.26
CA ASP A 145 3.85 18.55 -4.51
C ASP A 145 4.47 19.51 -3.46
N THR A 146 4.90 19.01 -2.30
CA THR A 146 5.65 19.79 -1.29
C THR A 146 7.14 19.95 -1.56
N ASP A 147 7.72 19.18 -2.47
CA ASP A 147 9.16 19.28 -2.80
C ASP A 147 9.41 20.24 -3.99
N GLU A 148 8.35 20.71 -4.66
CA GLU A 148 8.41 21.62 -5.81
C GLU A 148 8.09 23.11 -5.46
N ASP A 149 7.80 23.41 -4.18
CA ASP A 149 7.59 24.75 -3.62
C ASP A 149 8.73 25.17 -2.66
#